data_AF-A0A549YFP8-F1
#
_entry.id   AF-A0A549YFP8-F1
#
_cell.length_a   1.000
_cell.length_b   1.000
_cell.length_c   1.000
_cell.angle_alpha   90.00
_cell.angle_beta   90.00
_cell.angle_gamma   90.00
#
_symmetry.space_group_name_H-M   'P 1'
#
loop_
_entity.id
_entity.type
_entity.pdbx_description
1 polymer ?
#
loop_
_entity_poly.entity_id
_entity_poly.type
_entity_poly.pdbx_seq_one_letter_code
_entity_poly.pdbx_strand_id
1 'polypeptide(L)' 'MIKTNYKDLEQLVEMINQHRKWMLESANIYGMGSEKTLKISQELDELILVYQKANTDQSKTNGVGEKKLPVSSA' A
#
# COMPACT_ATOMS: atom_id res chain seq x y z
N MET A 1 -3.22 2.25 -24.76
CA MET A 1 -3.95 2.63 -23.53
C MET A 1 -4.09 1.38 -22.67
N ILE A 2 -3.25 1.22 -21.65
CA ILE A 2 -3.39 0.12 -20.70
C ILE A 2 -4.51 0.53 -19.75
N LYS A 3 -5.70 -0.04 -19.94
CA LYS A 3 -6.80 0.07 -18.98
C LYS A 3 -6.40 -0.82 -17.80
N THR A 4 -5.78 -0.24 -16.77
CA THR A 4 -5.60 -0.94 -15.50
C THR A 4 -6.99 -1.37 -15.03
N ASN A 5 -7.22 -2.68 -14.97
CA ASN A 5 -8.54 -3.25 -14.71
C ASN A 5 -8.90 -2.90 -13.26
N TYR A 6 -10.08 -2.33 -13.01
CA TYR A 6 -10.51 -1.96 -11.66
C TYR A 6 -10.46 -3.14 -10.68
N LYS A 7 -10.66 -4.36 -11.21
CA LYS A 7 -10.51 -5.62 -10.49
C LYS A 7 -9.08 -5.88 -9.98
N ASP A 8 -8.06 -5.36 -10.66
CA ASP A 8 -6.65 -5.51 -10.26
C ASP A 8 -6.30 -4.54 -9.14
N LEU A 9 -6.91 -3.34 -9.13
CA LEU A 9 -6.76 -2.36 -8.06
C LEU A 9 -7.43 -2.82 -6.77
N GLU A 10 -8.64 -3.38 -6.84
CA GLU A 10 -9.34 -3.94 -5.67
C GLU A 10 -8.55 -5.09 -5.04
N GLN A 11 -8.05 -6.03 -5.85
CA GLN A 11 -7.17 -7.10 -5.38
C GLN A 11 -5.90 -6.56 -4.73
N LEU A 12 -5.29 -5.53 -5.31
CA LEU A 12 -4.09 -4.93 -4.76
C LEU A 12 -4.36 -4.26 -3.40
N VAL A 13 -5.50 -3.59 -3.24
CA VAL A 13 -5.92 -3.02 -1.94
C VAL A 13 -6.18 -4.13 -0.92
N GLU A 14 -6.79 -5.24 -1.33
CA GLU A 14 -7.00 -6.40 -0.45
C GLU A 14 -5.65 -6.98 0.03
N MET A 15 -4.70 -7.16 -0.88
CA MET A 15 -3.34 -7.63 -0.56
C MET A 15 -2.61 -6.69 0.40
N ILE A 16 -2.70 -5.37 0.20
CA ILE A 16 -2.14 -4.36 1.11
C ILE A 16 -2.75 -4.51 2.51
N ASN A 17 -4.06 -4.67 2.60
CA ASN A 17 -4.74 -4.83 3.89
C ASN A 17 -4.38 -6.14 4.59
N GLN A 18 -4.20 -7.23 3.85
CA GLN A 18 -3.71 -8.49 4.40
C GLN A 18 -2.29 -8.36 4.93
N HIS A 19 -1.37 -7.76 4.16
CA HIS A 19 0.02 -7.56 4.59
C HIS A 19 0.13 -6.64 5.81
N ARG A 20 -0.73 -5.62 5.93
CA ARG A 20 -0.82 -4.80 7.15
C ARG A 20 -1.18 -5.63 8.38
N LYS A 21 -2.15 -6.55 8.26
CA LYS A 21 -2.53 -7.44 9.37
C LYS A 21 -1.36 -8.35 9.74
N TRP A 22 -0.72 -8.99 8.77
CA TRP A 22 0.43 -9.84 9.03
C TRP A 22 1.61 -9.09 9.65
N MET A 23 1.87 -7.86 9.23
CA MET A 23 2.92 -7.03 9.84
C MET A 23 2.61 -6.78 11.32
N LEU A 24 1.37 -6.42 11.65
CA LEU A 24 0.95 -6.17 13.03
C LEU A 24 0.98 -7.45 13.89
N GLU A 25 0.51 -8.58 13.34
CA GLU A 25 0.59 -9.88 14.01
C GLU A 25 2.05 -10.29 14.26
N SER A 26 2.91 -10.15 13.26
CA SER A 26 4.34 -10.43 13.36
C SER A 26 5.03 -9.48 14.35
N ALA A 27 4.69 -8.19 14.35
CA ALA A 27 5.22 -7.22 15.29
C ALA A 27 4.80 -7.54 16.73
N ASN A 28 3.58 -8.02 16.93
CA ASN A 28 3.07 -8.41 18.24
C ASN A 28 3.75 -9.69 18.77
N ILE A 29 4.13 -10.62 17.90
CA ILE A 29 4.77 -11.89 18.28
C ILE A 29 6.30 -11.75 18.39
N TYR A 30 6.94 -11.11 17.42
CA TYR A 30 8.40 -11.09 17.24
C TYR A 30 9.02 -9.72 17.50
N GLY A 31 8.21 -8.66 17.62
CA GLY A 31 8.67 -7.28 17.73
C GLY A 31 8.85 -6.59 16.38
N MET A 32 8.67 -5.28 16.35
CA MET A 32 8.70 -4.48 15.11
C MET A 32 10.05 -4.54 14.37
N GLY A 33 11.16 -4.65 15.10
CA GLY A 33 12.51 -4.75 14.54
C GLY A 33 12.93 -6.18 14.16
N SER A 34 12.05 -7.18 14.31
CA SER A 34 12.38 -8.54 13.91
C SER A 34 12.52 -8.65 12.40
N GLU A 35 13.44 -9.48 11.94
CA GLU A 35 13.63 -9.76 10.51
C GLU A 35 12.32 -10.16 9.82
N LYS A 36 11.49 -10.96 10.51
CA LYS A 36 10.17 -11.36 10.01
C LYS A 36 9.24 -10.16 9.80
N THR A 37 9.16 -9.24 10.76
CA THR A 37 8.30 -8.06 10.65
C THR A 37 8.84 -7.09 9.61
N LEU A 38 10.17 -6.90 9.56
CA LEU A 38 10.82 -6.04 8.58
C LEU A 38 10.60 -6.54 7.15
N LYS A 39 10.67 -7.86 6.92
CA LYS A 39 10.40 -8.44 5.60
C LYS A 39 8.97 -8.17 5.15
N ILE A 40 7.98 -8.37 6.04
CA ILE A 40 6.58 -8.08 5.73
C ILE A 40 6.38 -6.58 5.48
N SER A 41 7.08 -5.70 6.21
CA SER A 41 7.05 -4.25 5.96
C SER A 41 7.58 -3.89 4.57
N GLN A 42 8.67 -4.51 4.12
CA GLN A 42 9.24 -4.28 2.79
C GLN A 42 8.29 -4.75 1.68
N GLU A 43 7.70 -5.94 1.83
CA GLU A 43 6.70 -6.47 0.89
C GLU A 43 5.45 -5.57 0.83
N LEU A 44 5.02 -5.05 1.99
CA LEU A 44 3.92 -4.09 2.07
C LEU A 44 4.24 -2.77 1.34
N ASP A 45 5.45 -2.24 1.50
CA ASP A 45 5.88 -1.02 0.83
C ASP A 45 5.88 -1.18 -0.71
N GLU A 46 6.31 -2.34 -1.22
CA GLU A 46 6.25 -2.65 -2.65
C GLU A 46 4.81 -2.65 -3.18
N LEU A 47 3.88 -3.28 -2.47
CA LEU A 47 2.47 -3.31 -2.86
C LEU A 47 1.86 -1.90 -2.88
N ILE A 48 2.20 -1.06 -1.90
CA ILE A 48 1.77 0.35 -1.85
C ILE A 48 2.33 1.13 -3.04
N LEU A 49 3.60 0.93 -3.41
CA LEU A 49 4.22 1.58 -4.57
C LEU A 49 3.54 1.17 -5.88
N VAL A 50 3.21 -0.12 -6.06
CA VAL A 50 2.47 -0.59 -7.23
C VAL A 50 1.10 0.07 -7.29
N TYR A 51 0.39 0.17 -6.14
CA TYR A 51 -0.93 0.80 -6.07
C TYR A 51 -0.86 2.29 -6.42
N GLN A 52 0.11 3.00 -5.86
CA GLN A 52 0.33 4.42 -6.14
C GLN A 52 0.64 4.67 -7.61
N LYS A 53 1.49 3.85 -8.24
CA LYS A 53 1.79 3.95 -9.68
C LYS A 53 0.54 3.70 -10.52
N ALA A 54 -0.19 2.61 -10.22
CA ALA A 54 -1.42 2.27 -10.91
C ALA A 54 -2.48 3.37 -10.81
N ASN A 55 -2.56 4.08 -9.68
CA ASN A 55 -3.50 5.18 -9.46
C ASN A 55 -2.99 6.51 -10.06
N THR A 56 -1.67 6.76 -10.05
CA THR A 56 -1.04 7.95 -10.65
C THR A 56 -1.12 7.93 -12.18
N ASP A 57 -0.98 6.75 -12.79
CA ASP A 57 -1.16 6.59 -14.24
C ASP A 57 -2.61 6.85 -14.69
N GLN A 58 -3.60 6.65 -13.81
CA GLN A 58 -4.98 7.08 -14.06
C GLN A 58 -5.15 8.61 -13.94
N SER A 59 -4.46 9.25 -13.01
CA SER A 59 -4.53 10.71 -12.80
C SER A 59 -3.82 11.52 -13.90
N LYS A 60 -2.92 10.95 -14.71
CA LYS A 60 -2.32 11.67 -15.85
C LYS A 60 -3.30 12.01 -16.99
N THR A 61 -4.57 11.62 -16.89
CA THR A 61 -5.62 12.10 -17.80
C THR A 61 -6.47 13.25 -17.23
N ASN A 62 -6.33 13.62 -15.96
CA ASN A 62 -7.00 14.81 -15.40
C ASN A 62 -6.15 15.44 -14.28
N GLY A 63 -5.77 16.69 -14.49
CA GLY A 63 -4.72 17.43 -13.78
C GLY A 63 -4.66 17.31 -12.25
N VAL A 64 -3.42 17.26 -11.78
CA VAL A 64 -2.86 17.81 -10.52
C VAL A 64 -3.87 18.07 -9.40
N GLY A 65 -3.80 17.25 -8.34
CA GLY A 65 -4.44 17.54 -7.06
C GLY A 65 -3.99 16.55 -6.00
N GLU A 66 -2.80 16.77 -5.45
CA GLU A 66 -2.27 16.06 -4.28
C GLU A 66 -3.28 16.10 -3.12
N LYS A 67 -4.01 15.01 -2.88
CA LYS A 67 -4.69 14.81 -1.60
C LYS A 67 -3.72 14.10 -0.66
N LYS A 68 -2.86 14.89 -0.01
CA LYS A 68 -2.12 14.47 1.19
C LYS A 68 -3.12 13.97 2.23
N LEU A 69 -2.90 12.76 2.74
CA LEU A 69 -3.62 12.23 3.90
C LEU A 69 -3.41 13.19 5.09
N PRO A 70 -4.47 13.59 5.82
CA PRO A 70 -4.30 14.41 7.01
C PRO A 70 -3.64 13.56 8.10
N VAL A 71 -2.39 13.86 8.43
CA VAL A 71 -1.79 13.42 9.68
C VAL A 71 -2.39 14.26 10.80
N SER A 72 -3.38 13.69 11.48
CA SER A 72 -3.92 14.27 12.71
C SER A 72 -2.80 14.26 13.75
N SER A 73 -2.20 15.43 14.00
CA SER A 73 -1.38 15.65 15.19
C SER A 73 -2.34 15.87 16.36
N ALA A 74 -2.24 15.01 17.37
CA ALA A 74 -2.82 15.21 18.69
C ALA A 74 -1.71 14.99 19.73
#